data_AF-A0A1C5ZIV8-F1
#
_entry.id   AF-A0A1C5ZIV8-F1
#
_cell.length_a   1.000
_cell.length_b   1.000
_cell.length_c   1.000
_cell.angle_alpha   90.00
_cell.angle_beta   90.00
_cell.angle_gamma   90.00
#
_symmetry.space_group_name_H-M   'P 1'
#
loop_
_entity.id
_entity.type
_entity.pdbx_description
1 polymer ?
#
loop_
_entity_poly.entity_id
_entity_poly.type
_entity_poly.pdbx_seq_one_letter_code
_entity_poly.pdbx_strand_id
1 'polypeptide(L)' 'MVIKMQVIRDKDGNPDKKKVFATNKSGSYQTLVTLTPELLSELAKGHYYFNAMQKEDGLHITGIAAGKF' A
#
# COMPACT_ATOMS: atom_id res chain seq x y z
N MET A 1 4.81 -11.44 -4.02
CA MET A 1 5.70 -10.36 -3.53
C MET A 1 5.06 -9.74 -2.29
N VAL A 2 5.84 -9.31 -1.30
CA VAL A 2 5.32 -8.47 -0.20
C VAL A 2 5.64 -7.02 -0.55
N ILE A 3 4.62 -6.18 -0.52
CA ILE A 3 4.75 -4.74 -0.72
C ILE A 3 4.40 -4.01 0.58
N LYS A 4 5.12 -2.92 0.83
CA LYS A 4 4.80 -1.94 1.86
C LYS A 4 3.99 -0.82 1.21
N MET A 5 2.88 -0.46 1.82
CA MET A 5 2.06 0.68 1.40
C MET A 5 2.19 1.80 2.42
N GLN A 6 2.35 3.02 1.93
CA GLN A 6 2.46 4.23 2.73
C GLN A 6 1.47 5.27 2.22
N VAL A 7 0.62 5.75 3.11
CA VAL A 7 -0.34 6.82 2.79
C VAL A 7 0.42 8.10 2.47
N ILE A 8 0.11 8.71 1.34
CA ILE A 8 0.64 10.02 0.97
C ILE A 8 -0.04 11.03 1.87
N ARG A 9 0.75 11.90 2.49
CA ARG A 9 0.22 13.01 3.29
C ARG A 9 0.46 14.31 2.54
N ASP A 10 -0.49 15.23 2.64
CA ASP A 10 -0.29 16.59 2.17
C ASP A 10 0.70 17.35 3.09
N LYS A 11 0.96 18.61 2.75
CA LYS A 11 1.88 19.48 3.51
C LYS A 11 1.43 19.72 4.96
N ASP A 12 0.14 19.55 5.23
CA ASP A 12 -0.48 19.73 6.54
C ASP A 12 -0.57 18.39 7.32
N GLY A 13 -0.04 17.30 6.74
CA GLY A 13 0.00 15.97 7.34
C GLY A 13 -1.28 15.16 7.20
N ASN A 14 -2.28 15.68 6.47
CA ASN A 14 -3.53 14.96 6.23
C ASN A 14 -3.32 13.87 5.17
N PRO A 15 -3.85 12.66 5.40
CA PRO A 15 -3.76 11.59 4.43
C PRO A 15 -4.57 11.92 3.15
N ASP A 16 -3.92 11.81 1.99
CA ASP A 16 -4.63 11.70 0.72
C ASP A 16 -5.41 10.38 0.76
N LYS A 17 -6.74 10.51 0.92
CA LYS A 17 -7.64 9.42 1.30
C LYS A 17 -7.74 8.31 0.26
N LYS A 18 -7.09 8.41 -0.90
CA LYS A 18 -7.21 7.40 -1.97
C LYS A 18 -5.88 6.93 -2.56
N LYS A 19 -4.81 7.72 -2.45
CA LYS A 19 -3.52 7.45 -3.10
C LYS A 19 -2.45 7.04 -2.09
N VAL A 20 -1.76 5.94 -2.37
CA VAL A 20 -0.66 5.45 -1.54
C VAL A 20 0.57 5.14 -2.39
N PHE A 21 1.75 5.27 -1.79
CA PHE A 21 2.98 4.72 -2.36
C PHE A 21 3.10 3.25 -2.01
N ALA A 22 3.23 2.40 -3.01
CA ALA A 22 3.55 0.99 -2.85
C ALA A 22 5.03 0.76 -3.17
N THR A 23 5.77 0.18 -2.22
CA THR A 23 7.17 -0.18 -2.39
C THR A 23 7.41 -1.66 -2.16
N ASN A 24 8.29 -2.28 -2.94
CA ASN A 24 8.80 -3.60 -2.58
C ASN A 24 9.77 -3.50 -1.38
N LYS A 25 10.18 -4.64 -0.80
CA LYS A 25 11.10 -4.67 0.36
C LYS A 25 12.44 -3.98 0.11
N SER A 26 12.93 -3.96 -1.13
CA SER A 26 14.19 -3.31 -1.52
C SER A 26 14.05 -1.82 -1.82
N GLY A 27 12.83 -1.26 -1.85
CA GLY A 27 12.57 0.13 -2.21
C GLY A 27 12.80 0.46 -3.70
N SER A 28 13.15 -0.53 -4.53
CA SER A 28 13.48 -0.36 -5.95
C SER A 28 12.24 -0.28 -6.84
N TYR A 29 11.12 -0.86 -6.40
CA TYR A 29 9.82 -0.69 -7.04
C TYR A 29 9.05 0.36 -6.24
N GLN A 30 8.67 1.46 -6.88
CA GLN A 30 7.83 2.50 -6.28
C GLN A 30 6.74 2.82 -7.29
N THR A 31 5.49 2.69 -6.88
CA THR A 31 4.36 3.06 -7.71
C THR A 31 3.27 3.71 -6.88
N LEU A 32 2.50 4.59 -7.52
CA LEU A 32 1.36 5.24 -6.90
C LEU A 32 0.12 4.42 -7.24
N VAL A 33 -0.55 3.91 -6.20
CA VAL A 33 -1.77 3.10 -6.37
C VAL A 33 -2.96 3.77 -5.72
N THR A 34 -4.10 3.64 -6.39
CA THR A 34 -5.40 4.03 -5.83
C THR A 34 -5.97 2.82 -5.11
N LEU A 35 -6.37 3.00 -3.85
CA LEU A 35 -6.92 1.92 -3.03
C LEU A 35 -8.44 1.98 -2.95
N THR A 36 -9.05 0.81 -2.73
CA THR A 36 -10.45 0.71 -2.36
C THR A 36 -10.65 1.18 -0.90
N PRO A 37 -11.86 1.62 -0.51
CA PRO A 37 -12.16 2.02 0.87
C PRO A 37 -11.80 0.97 1.92
N GLU A 38 -11.94 -0.32 1.59
CA GLU A 38 -11.62 -1.43 2.48
C GLU A 38 -10.11 -1.48 2.78
N LEU A 39 -9.26 -1.40 1.74
CA LEU A 39 -7.80 -1.40 1.90
C LEU A 39 -7.30 -0.14 2.63
N LEU A 40 -7.96 1.01 2.42
CA LEU A 40 -7.66 2.24 3.16
C LEU A 40 -7.97 2.10 4.65
N SER A 41 -9.07 1.42 5.01
CA SER A 41 -9.42 1.12 6.40
C SER A 41 -8.36 0.23 7.06
N GLU A 42 -7.85 -0.78 6.34
CA GLU A 42 -6.78 -1.64 6.85
C GLU A 42 -5.47 -0.88 7.07
N LEU A 43 -5.10 0.02 6.15
CA LEU A 43 -3.96 0.92 6.34
C LEU A 43 -4.15 1.85 7.56
N ALA A 44 -5.35 2.38 7.76
CA ALA A 44 -5.66 3.24 8.90
C ALA A 44 -5.56 2.51 10.25
N LYS A 45 -5.76 1.18 10.26
CA LYS A 45 -5.54 0.32 11.43
C LYS A 45 -4.06 0.01 11.71
N GLY A 46 -3.14 0.50 10.88
CA GLY A 46 -1.70 0.27 11.01
C GLY A 46 -1.18 -0.96 10.26
N HIS A 47 -1.98 -1.55 9.36
CA HIS A 47 -1.51 -2.63 8.50
C HIS A 47 -0.82 -2.05 7.25
N TYR A 48 0.50 -2.01 7.23
CA TYR A 48 1.27 -1.41 6.12
C TYR A 48 1.77 -2.40 5.08
N TYR A 49 1.63 -3.70 5.31
CA TYR A 49 2.26 -4.73 4.48
C TYR A 49 1.20 -5.64 3.89
N PHE A 50 1.29 -5.84 2.57
CA PHE A 50 0.32 -6.60 1.80
C PHE A 50 1.03 -7.62 0.92
N ASN A 51 0.40 -8.78 0.76
CA ASN A 51 0.76 -9.73 -0.26
C ASN A 51 0.20 -9.22 -1.59
N ALA A 52 1.06 -9.20 -2.61
CA ALA A 52 0.71 -8.74 -3.93
C ALA A 52 1.38 -9.57 -5.02
N MET A 53 0.74 -9.55 -6.19
CA MET A 53 1.19 -10.19 -7.42
C MET A 53 1.12 -9.18 -8.55
N GLN A 54 2.22 -8.99 -9.29
CA GLN A 54 2.19 -8.22 -10.53
C GLN A 54 1.63 -9.13 -11.63
N LYS A 55 0.59 -8.66 -12.30
CA LYS A 55 0.02 -9.24 -13.51
C LYS A 55 0.13 -8.23 -14.65
N GLU A 56 -0.23 -8.64 -15.87
CA GLU A 56 -0.17 -7.81 -17.08
C GLU A 56 -1.02 -6.54 -16.97
N ASP A 57 -2.13 -6.61 -16.23
CA ASP A 57 -3.08 -5.52 -15.99
C ASP A 57 -2.75 -4.67 -14.76
N GLY A 58 -1.75 -5.04 -13.97
CA GLY A 58 -1.28 -4.25 -12.83
C GLY A 58 -0.95 -5.04 -11.57
N LEU A 59 -0.94 -4.35 -10.44
CA LEU A 59 -0.59 -4.90 -9.13
C LEU A 59 -1.85 -5.40 -8.42
N HIS A 60 -1.94 -6.72 -8.22
CA HIS A 60 -3.08 -7.37 -7.57
C HIS A 60 -2.75 -7.63 -6.11
N ILE A 61 -3.56 -7.08 -5.21
CA ILE A 61 -3.44 -7.33 -3.76
C ILE A 61 -4.18 -8.62 -3.44
N THR A 62 -3.46 -9.61 -2.92
CA THR A 62 -3.98 -10.96 -2.65
C THR A 62 -4.25 -11.22 -1.17
N GLY A 63 -3.81 -10.31 -0.29
CA GLY A 63 -4.13 -10.37 1.13
C GLY A 63 -3.27 -9.45 1.99
N ILE A 64 -3.59 -9.36 3.27
CA ILE A 64 -2.79 -8.62 4.26
C ILE A 64 -1.60 -9.48 4.65
N ALA A 65 -0.40 -8.92 4.55
CA ALA A 65 0.83 -9.54 5.04
C ALA A 65 1.16 -8.90 6.39
N ALA A 66 0.37 -9.19 7.43
CA ALA A 66 0.59 -8.62 8.75
C ALA A 66 2.00 -8.98 9.24
N GLY A 67 2.92 -8.02 9.22
CA GLY A 67 4.26 -8.16 9.79
C GLY A 67 4.34 -7.33 11.07
N LYS A 68 4.38 -8.00 12.23
CA LYS A 68 5.04 -7.41 13.40
C LYS A 68 6.52 -7.35 13.04
N PHE A 69 7.05 -6.16 12.84
CA PHE A 69 8.48 -5.90 12.86
C PHE A 69 8.87 -5.46 14.26
#